data_AF-C7JIH4-F1
#
_entry.id   AF-C7JIH4-F1
#
_cell.length_a   1.000
_cell.length_b   1.000
_cell.length_c   1.000
_cell.angle_alpha   90.00
_cell.angle_beta   90.00
_cell.angle_gamma   90.00
#
_symmetry.space_group_name_H-M   'P 1'
#
loop_
_entity.id
_entity.type
_entity.pdbx_description
1 polymer ?
#
loop_
_entity_poly.entity_id
_entity_poly.type
_entity_poly.pdbx_seq_one_letter_code
_entity_poly.pdbx_strand_id
1 'polypeptide(L)'
;MTVKNFPLSEPVLQALQTSLSPERFSTYLRASGGHQEKALRLYTRNTALSAAFYGPLQGLEIAVRNALHRELTARFGPAWYDNRLTGLNPKAQDQILRAKRDVQREHRQADPPHVVASLSFGFWVALLGKGGNSNYEMILWRPALAKAFPHARLGRKQAH
;
A
#
# COMPACT_ATOMS: atom_id res chain seq x y z
N MET A 1 8.27 13.62 -17.11
CA MET A 1 8.89 12.27 -17.20
C MET A 1 8.88 11.87 -18.67
N THR A 2 10.02 11.93 -19.35
CA THR A 2 10.09 11.63 -20.80
C THR A 2 10.28 10.13 -20.96
N VAL A 3 9.26 9.41 -21.45
CA VAL A 3 9.40 7.99 -21.79
C VAL A 3 10.40 7.91 -22.94
N LYS A 4 11.58 7.33 -22.68
CA LYS A 4 12.59 7.13 -23.72
C LYS A 4 11.97 6.31 -24.86
N ASN A 5 12.06 6.84 -26.08
CA ASN A 5 11.56 6.16 -27.26
C ASN A 5 12.61 5.11 -27.66
N PHE A 6 12.38 3.86 -27.27
CA PHE A 6 13.22 2.75 -27.70
C PHE A 6 12.82 2.31 -29.12
N PRO A 7 13.77 2.04 -30.02
CA PRO A 7 13.47 1.40 -31.29
C PRO A 7 13.00 -0.04 -31.00
N LEU A 8 11.75 -0.34 -31.35
CA LEU A 8 11.12 -1.64 -31.17
C LEU A 8 11.35 -2.49 -32.43
N SER A 9 12.59 -2.93 -32.65
CA SER A 9 12.91 -3.84 -33.74
C SER A 9 12.25 -5.22 -33.53
N GLU A 10 12.00 -5.96 -34.61
CA GLU A 10 11.44 -7.33 -34.59
C GLU A 10 12.05 -8.26 -33.52
N PRO A 11 13.38 -8.37 -33.38
CA PRO A 11 13.97 -9.24 -32.36
C PRO A 11 13.71 -8.75 -30.92
N VAL A 12 13.66 -7.44 -30.70
CA VAL A 12 13.32 -6.85 -29.39
C VAL A 12 11.85 -7.09 -29.05
N LEU A 13 10.97 -6.99 -30.05
CA LEU A 13 9.54 -7.28 -29.92
C LEU A 13 9.32 -8.74 -29.50
N GLN A 14 9.98 -9.69 -30.16
CA GLN A 14 9.89 -11.11 -29.81
C GLN A 14 10.42 -11.38 -28.40
N ALA A 15 11.61 -10.87 -28.05
CA ALA A 15 12.21 -11.08 -26.73
C ALA A 15 11.32 -10.53 -25.60
N LEU A 16 10.72 -9.36 -25.79
CA LEU A 16 9.81 -8.75 -24.83
C LEU A 16 8.50 -9.53 -24.71
N GLN A 17 7.96 -10.04 -25.82
CA GLN A 17 6.76 -10.89 -25.79
C GLN A 17 6.99 -12.20 -25.04
N THR A 18 8.15 -12.85 -25.23
CA THR A 18 8.51 -14.07 -24.51
C THR A 18 8.74 -13.79 -23.02
N SER A 19 9.27 -12.61 -22.68
CA SER A 19 9.56 -12.22 -21.29
C SER A 19 8.30 -11.73 -20.54
N LEU A 20 7.26 -11.30 -21.26
CA LEU A 20 6.01 -10.84 -20.67
C LEU A 20 5.03 -12.01 -20.57
N SER A 21 4.28 -12.09 -19.47
CA SER A 21 3.19 -13.06 -19.36
C SER A 21 2.21 -12.85 -20.53
N PRO A 22 1.88 -13.91 -21.31
CA PRO A 22 1.00 -13.81 -22.47
C PRO A 22 -0.36 -13.20 -22.12
N GLU A 23 -0.88 -13.50 -20.92
CA GLU A 23 -2.15 -12.99 -20.42
C GLU A 23 -2.10 -11.46 -20.28
N ARG A 24 -1.02 -10.92 -19.71
CA ARG A 24 -0.84 -9.47 -19.57
C ARG A 24 -0.70 -8.80 -20.92
N PHE A 25 0.10 -9.35 -21.83
CA PHE A 25 0.31 -8.76 -23.15
C PHE A 25 -0.96 -8.82 -24.02
N SER A 26 -1.76 -9.88 -23.90
CA SER A 26 -3.02 -10.06 -24.66
C SER A 26 -4.01 -8.91 -24.45
N THR A 27 -4.04 -8.31 -23.27
CA THR A 27 -4.88 -7.14 -22.94
C THR A 27 -4.48 -5.94 -23.80
N TYR A 28 -3.19 -5.66 -23.91
CA TYR A 28 -2.66 -4.57 -24.71
C TYR A 28 -2.78 -4.84 -26.21
N LEU A 29 -2.60 -6.09 -26.63
CA LEU A 29 -2.74 -6.51 -28.02
C LEU A 29 -4.18 -6.33 -28.52
N ARG A 30 -5.16 -6.74 -27.71
CA ARG A 30 -6.58 -6.52 -28.00
C ARG A 30 -6.93 -5.04 -28.08
N ALA A 31 -6.46 -4.24 -27.11
CA ALA A 31 -6.65 -2.79 -27.12
C ALA A 31 -5.97 -2.09 -28.32
N SER A 32 -4.95 -2.73 -28.90
CA SER A 32 -4.21 -2.22 -30.06
C SER A 32 -4.65 -2.81 -31.40
N GLY A 33 -5.76 -3.55 -31.44
CA GLY A 33 -6.27 -4.16 -32.68
C GLY A 33 -5.32 -5.19 -33.31
N GLY A 34 -4.51 -5.89 -32.50
CA GLY A 34 -3.53 -6.87 -32.99
C GLY A 34 -2.17 -6.28 -33.38
N HIS A 35 -2.00 -4.96 -33.35
CA HIS A 35 -0.72 -4.33 -33.67
C HIS A 35 0.29 -4.47 -32.51
N GLN A 36 1.26 -5.37 -32.67
CA GLN A 36 2.24 -5.73 -31.64
C GLN A 36 3.08 -4.54 -31.15
N GLU A 37 3.58 -3.70 -32.06
CA GLU A 37 4.38 -2.52 -31.68
C GLU A 37 3.56 -1.52 -30.84
N LYS A 38 2.32 -1.24 -31.27
CA LYS A 38 1.40 -0.35 -30.54
C LYS A 38 1.07 -0.91 -29.15
N ALA A 39 0.84 -2.23 -29.05
CA ALA A 39 0.59 -2.92 -27.80
C ALA A 39 1.76 -2.78 -26.81
N LEU A 40 2.99 -2.95 -27.30
CA LEU A 40 4.18 -2.82 -26.46
C LEU A 40 4.45 -1.37 -26.05
N ARG A 41 4.19 -0.40 -26.93
CA ARG A 41 4.24 1.04 -26.57
C ARG A 41 3.23 1.37 -25.48
N LEU A 42 2.01 0.83 -25.58
CA LEU A 42 0.97 1.02 -24.57
C LEU A 42 1.36 0.38 -23.23
N TYR A 43 1.90 -0.85 -23.25
CA TYR A 43 2.45 -1.51 -22.06
C TYR A 43 3.55 -0.65 -21.40
N THR A 44 4.51 -0.15 -22.18
CA THR A 44 5.62 0.67 -21.67
C THR A 44 5.13 1.98 -21.04
N ARG A 45 4.14 2.64 -21.68
CA ARG A 45 3.50 3.83 -21.14
C ARG A 45 2.76 3.54 -19.83
N ASN A 46 2.03 2.43 -19.75
CA ASN A 46 1.37 2.01 -18.53
C ASN A 46 2.39 1.78 -17.40
N THR A 47 3.50 1.08 -17.68
CA THR A 47 4.58 0.89 -16.70
C THR A 47 5.21 2.21 -16.26
N ALA A 48 5.47 3.13 -17.20
CA ALA A 48 6.00 4.46 -16.87
C ALA A 48 5.03 5.27 -15.99
N LEU A 49 3.73 5.18 -16.26
CA LEU A 49 2.70 5.81 -15.43
C LEU A 49 2.67 5.18 -14.02
N SER A 50 2.67 3.85 -13.92
CA SER A 50 2.75 3.15 -12.63
C SER A 50 4.00 3.54 -11.84
N ALA A 51 5.15 3.65 -12.51
CA ALA A 51 6.39 4.10 -11.89
C ALA A 51 6.29 5.55 -11.38
N ALA A 52 5.63 6.44 -12.14
CA ALA A 52 5.41 7.82 -11.72
C ALA A 52 4.57 7.94 -10.44
N PHE A 53 3.66 6.99 -10.20
CA PHE A 53 2.86 6.94 -8.98
C PHE A 53 3.59 6.39 -7.75
N TYR A 54 4.73 5.70 -7.93
CA TYR A 54 5.45 5.08 -6.83
C TYR A 54 5.91 6.10 -5.78
N GLY A 55 6.52 7.21 -6.22
CA GLY A 55 6.98 8.28 -5.32
C GLY A 55 5.85 8.92 -4.50
N PRO A 56 4.77 9.41 -5.14
CA PRO A 56 3.60 9.92 -4.42
C PRO A 56 2.97 8.91 -3.47
N LEU A 57 2.86 7.64 -3.87
CA LEU A 57 2.30 6.59 -3.02
C LEU A 57 3.17 6.32 -1.78
N GLN A 58 4.49 6.27 -1.95
CA GLN A 58 5.42 6.13 -0.84
C GLN A 58 5.31 7.30 0.15
N GLY A 59 5.23 8.54 -0.37
CA GLY A 59 5.04 9.73 0.48
C GLY A 59 3.73 9.68 1.25
N LEU A 60 2.64 9.29 0.60
CA LEU A 60 1.33 9.11 1.22
C LEU A 60 1.38 8.05 2.32
N GLU A 61 1.98 6.89 2.05
CA GLU A 61 2.09 5.80 3.02
C GLU A 61 2.83 6.26 4.28
N ILE A 62 3.98 6.91 4.14
CA ILE A 62 4.76 7.41 5.27
C ILE A 62 3.95 8.44 6.07
N ALA A 63 3.29 9.38 5.39
CA ALA A 63 2.50 10.42 6.04
C ALA A 63 1.32 9.84 6.84
N VAL A 64 0.55 8.94 6.22
CA VAL A 64 -0.60 8.28 6.85
C VAL A 64 -0.14 7.40 8.02
N ARG A 65 0.85 6.52 7.80
CA ARG A 65 1.42 5.68 8.85
C ARG A 65 1.84 6.49 10.06
N ASN A 66 2.65 7.52 9.84
CA ASN A 66 3.21 8.31 10.94
C ASN A 66 2.12 9.09 11.68
N ALA A 67 1.13 9.64 10.95
CA ALA A 67 0.01 10.33 11.57
C ALA A 67 -0.87 9.39 12.41
N LEU A 68 -1.26 8.24 11.87
CA LEU A 68 -2.07 7.26 12.61
C LEU A 68 -1.29 6.68 13.80
N HIS A 69 -0.02 6.33 13.60
CA HIS A 69 0.82 5.80 14.67
C HIS A 69 0.97 6.81 15.81
N ARG A 70 1.14 8.10 15.52
CA ARG A 70 1.22 9.16 16.56
C ARG A 70 -0.04 9.20 17.42
N GLU A 71 -1.22 9.26 16.80
CA GLU A 71 -2.49 9.33 17.54
C GLU A 71 -2.79 8.04 18.31
N LEU A 72 -2.48 6.87 17.72
CA LEU A 72 -2.61 5.58 18.39
C LEU A 72 -1.66 5.48 19.59
N THR A 73 -0.41 5.94 19.44
CA THR A 73 0.58 5.98 20.51
C THR A 73 0.13 6.88 21.65
N ALA A 74 -0.38 8.07 21.35
CA ALA A 74 -0.90 8.99 22.36
C ALA A 74 -2.06 8.37 23.18
N ARG A 75 -2.87 7.51 22.56
CA ARG A 75 -4.03 6.89 23.22
C ARG A 75 -3.73 5.57 23.93
N PHE A 76 -2.89 4.73 23.34
CA PHE A 76 -2.72 3.32 23.72
C PHE A 76 -1.29 2.93 24.09
N GLY A 77 -0.33 3.86 23.94
CA GLY A 77 1.10 3.64 24.18
C GLY A 77 1.88 3.27 22.90
N PRO A 78 3.23 3.28 22.95
CA PRO A 78 4.08 3.12 21.78
C PRO A 78 3.90 1.77 21.07
N ALA A 79 3.63 0.71 21.82
CA ALA A 79 3.27 -0.62 21.31
C ALA A 79 1.74 -0.80 21.29
N TRP A 80 1.00 0.20 20.80
CA TRP A 80 -0.47 0.20 20.77
C TRP A 80 -1.06 -1.08 20.16
N TYR A 81 -0.38 -1.70 19.21
CA TYR A 81 -0.80 -2.94 18.55
C TYR A 81 -0.87 -4.16 19.49
N ASP A 82 -0.20 -4.11 20.64
CA ASP A 82 -0.30 -5.12 21.71
C ASP A 82 -1.34 -4.75 22.77
N ASN A 83 -1.88 -3.53 22.72
CA ASN A 83 -2.87 -3.06 23.68
C ASN A 83 -4.24 -3.64 23.32
N ARG A 84 -4.80 -4.47 24.22
CA ARG A 84 -6.12 -5.11 24.06
C ARG A 84 -7.25 -4.12 23.79
N LEU A 85 -7.14 -2.88 24.28
CA LEU A 85 -8.15 -1.83 24.07
C LEU A 85 -8.28 -1.38 22.62
N THR A 86 -7.28 -1.65 21.78
CA THR A 86 -7.36 -1.35 20.33
C THR A 86 -8.35 -2.24 19.59
N GLY A 87 -8.73 -3.38 20.18
CA GLY A 87 -9.74 -4.27 19.63
C GLY A 87 -9.45 -4.70 18.19
N LEU A 88 -8.17 -4.85 17.82
CA LEU A 88 -7.79 -5.17 16.45
C LEU A 88 -8.42 -6.49 16.01
N ASN A 89 -8.94 -6.53 14.78
CA ASN A 89 -9.51 -7.75 14.25
C ASN A 89 -8.42 -8.80 13.97
N PRO A 90 -8.78 -10.09 13.83
CA PRO A 90 -7.80 -11.17 13.65
C PRO A 90 -6.87 -10.94 12.46
N LYS A 91 -7.39 -10.38 11.35
CA LYS A 91 -6.58 -10.08 10.16
C LYS A 91 -5.48 -9.05 10.44
N ALA A 92 -5.79 -7.98 11.17
CA ALA A 92 -4.83 -6.97 11.57
C ALA A 92 -3.80 -7.55 12.54
N GLN A 93 -4.23 -8.39 13.48
CA GLN A 93 -3.34 -9.09 14.42
C GLN A 93 -2.36 -10.02 13.67
N ASP A 94 -2.84 -10.78 12.68
CA ASP A 94 -1.99 -11.65 11.85
C ASP A 94 -0.92 -10.85 11.09
N GLN A 95 -1.29 -9.67 10.57
CA GLN A 95 -0.35 -8.77 9.89
C GLN A 95 0.73 -8.24 10.85
N ILE A 96 0.35 -7.87 12.08
CA ILE A 96 1.30 -7.45 13.12
C ILE A 96 2.22 -8.60 13.52
N LEU A 97 1.70 -9.80 13.68
CA LEU A 97 2.51 -10.99 14.02
C LEU A 97 3.52 -11.31 12.91
N ARG A 98 3.14 -11.16 11.64
CA ARG A 98 4.07 -11.29 10.51
C ARG A 98 5.15 -10.22 10.57
N ALA A 99 4.76 -8.95 10.68
CA ALA A 99 5.71 -7.84 10.78
C ALA A 99 6.70 -8.01 11.93
N LYS A 100 6.23 -8.44 13.11
CA LYS A 100 7.10 -8.75 14.25
C LYS A 100 8.12 -9.86 13.95
N ARG A 101 7.69 -10.94 13.28
CA ARG A 101 8.60 -12.02 12.89
C ARG A 101 9.63 -11.55 11.87
N ASP A 102 9.21 -10.76 10.89
CA ASP A 102 10.11 -10.25 9.86
C ASP A 102 11.15 -9.30 10.47
N VAL A 103 10.71 -8.38 11.34
CA VAL A 103 11.60 -7.51 12.11
C VAL A 103 12.53 -8.32 13.01
N GLN A 104 12.07 -9.38 13.69
CA GLN A 104 12.96 -10.22 14.52
C GLN A 104 14.03 -10.97 13.71
N ARG A 105 13.78 -11.25 12.43
CA ARG A 105 14.77 -11.89 11.56
C ARG A 105 15.84 -10.92 11.11
N GLU A 106 15.47 -9.66 10.87
CA GLU A 106 16.37 -8.60 10.40
C GLU A 106 17.08 -7.88 11.56
N HIS A 107 16.36 -7.70 12.66
CA HIS A 107 16.76 -6.96 13.85
C HIS A 107 16.64 -7.86 15.08
N ARG A 108 17.61 -7.77 15.99
CA ARG A 108 17.66 -8.64 17.18
C ARG A 108 16.47 -8.43 18.14
N GLN A 109 15.72 -7.33 17.98
CA GLN A 109 14.55 -6.98 18.79
C GLN A 109 13.46 -6.36 17.92
N ALA A 110 12.19 -6.69 18.19
CA ALA A 110 11.03 -6.10 17.53
C ALA A 110 10.50 -4.89 18.31
N ASP A 111 11.18 -3.77 18.19
CA ASP A 111 10.80 -2.49 18.76
C ASP A 111 9.74 -1.77 17.90
N PRO A 112 8.93 -0.87 18.50
CA PRO A 112 7.79 -0.25 17.82
C PRO A 112 8.11 0.47 16.50
N PRO A 113 9.21 1.24 16.37
CA PRO A 113 9.55 1.90 15.10
C PRO A 113 9.71 0.93 13.93
N HIS A 114 10.41 -0.19 14.14
CA HIS A 114 10.64 -1.18 13.08
C HIS A 114 9.37 -1.98 12.78
N VAL A 115 8.58 -2.36 13.78
CA VAL A 115 7.30 -3.04 13.56
C VAL A 115 6.33 -2.14 12.78
N VAL A 116 6.21 -0.87 13.16
CA VAL A 116 5.39 0.12 12.44
C VAL A 116 5.87 0.31 11.01
N ALA A 117 7.18 0.36 10.80
CA ALA A 117 7.76 0.51 9.46
C ALA A 117 7.55 -0.69 8.55
N SER A 118 7.46 -1.90 9.12
CA SER A 118 7.24 -3.17 8.40
C SER A 118 5.77 -3.40 7.99
N LEU A 119 4.82 -2.67 8.57
CA LEU A 119 3.41 -2.76 8.21
C LEU A 119 3.11 -2.03 6.88
N SER A 120 2.45 -2.73 5.96
CA SER A 120 2.13 -2.22 4.62
C SER A 120 1.08 -1.10 4.62
N PHE A 121 1.08 -0.28 3.58
CA PHE A 121 0.03 0.73 3.35
C PHE A 121 -1.39 0.20 3.52
N GLY A 122 -1.67 -1.01 3.01
CA GLY A 122 -2.98 -1.64 3.12
C GLY A 122 -3.44 -1.93 4.56
N PHE A 123 -2.49 -2.18 5.47
CA PHE A 123 -2.81 -2.31 6.91
C PHE A 123 -3.33 -0.97 7.46
N TRP A 124 -2.64 0.13 7.16
CA TRP A 124 -3.00 1.47 7.64
C TRP A 124 -4.36 1.91 7.11
N VAL A 125 -4.64 1.66 5.82
CA VAL A 125 -5.97 1.88 5.23
C VAL A 125 -7.02 1.03 5.94
N ALA A 126 -6.75 -0.25 6.21
CA ALA A 126 -7.72 -1.13 6.87
C ALA A 126 -8.12 -0.67 8.29
N LEU A 127 -7.25 0.03 9.02
CA LEU A 127 -7.58 0.62 10.33
C LEU A 127 -8.63 1.74 10.23
N LEU A 128 -8.66 2.45 9.10
CA LEU A 128 -9.71 3.43 8.78
C LEU A 128 -11.03 2.73 8.39
N GLY A 129 -10.98 1.42 8.13
CA GLY A 129 -12.14 0.62 7.73
C GLY A 129 -13.13 0.37 8.85
N LYS A 130 -14.15 -0.45 8.57
CA LYS A 130 -15.17 -0.81 9.56
C LYS A 130 -14.61 -1.65 10.70
N GLY A 131 -13.50 -2.38 10.46
CA GLY A 131 -12.92 -3.33 11.40
C GLY A 131 -13.52 -4.74 11.36
N GLY A 132 -14.47 -5.00 10.46
CA GLY A 132 -15.17 -6.29 10.39
C GLY A 132 -16.05 -6.46 11.63
N ASN A 133 -15.80 -7.51 12.42
CA ASN A 133 -16.46 -7.73 13.70
C ASN A 133 -15.96 -6.77 14.80
N SER A 134 -14.82 -6.12 14.60
CA SER A 134 -14.32 -5.08 15.50
C SER A 134 -14.95 -3.74 15.13
N ASN A 135 -15.52 -3.02 16.10
CA ASN A 135 -16.14 -1.72 15.88
C ASN A 135 -15.08 -0.59 15.83
N TYR A 136 -14.32 -0.51 14.73
CA TYR A 136 -13.24 0.49 14.60
C TYR A 136 -13.73 1.93 14.62
N GLU A 137 -15.00 2.19 14.31
CA GLU A 137 -15.60 3.51 14.49
C GLU A 137 -15.48 3.99 15.94
N MET A 138 -15.89 3.14 16.90
CA MET A 138 -15.93 3.50 18.31
C MET A 138 -14.58 3.27 19.01
N ILE A 139 -13.82 2.27 18.56
CA ILE A 139 -12.60 1.83 19.24
C ILE A 139 -11.36 2.62 18.79
N LEU A 140 -11.24 2.89 17.48
CA LEU A 140 -10.05 3.53 16.91
C LEU A 140 -10.33 4.93 16.37
N TRP A 141 -11.37 5.07 15.54
CA TRP A 141 -11.63 6.30 14.80
C TRP A 141 -11.96 7.48 15.71
N ARG A 142 -13.05 7.39 16.47
CA ARG A 142 -13.48 8.48 17.38
C ARG A 142 -12.45 8.80 18.46
N PRO A 143 -11.79 7.82 19.11
CA PRO A 143 -10.84 8.12 20.18
C PRO A 143 -9.49 8.67 19.70
N ALA A 144 -9.03 8.24 18.51
CA ALA A 144 -7.68 8.52 18.04
C ALA A 144 -7.61 8.92 16.55
N LEU A 145 -8.02 8.05 15.61
CA LEU A 145 -7.64 8.21 14.19
C LEU A 145 -8.22 9.46 13.53
N ALA A 146 -9.37 9.98 13.97
CA ALA A 146 -9.92 11.23 13.44
C ALA A 146 -8.96 12.42 13.62
N LYS A 147 -8.14 12.41 14.69
CA LYS A 147 -7.16 13.47 14.97
C LYS A 147 -5.96 13.44 14.02
N ALA A 148 -5.74 12.34 13.30
CA ALA A 148 -4.70 12.26 12.29
C ALA A 148 -4.98 13.14 11.06
N PHE A 149 -6.22 13.64 10.92
CA PHE A 149 -6.68 14.45 9.80
C PHE A 149 -7.17 15.84 10.26
N PRO A 150 -6.31 16.67 10.89
CA PRO A 150 -6.73 17.91 11.56
C PRO A 150 -7.33 18.97 10.62
N HIS A 151 -6.99 18.92 9.33
CA HIS A 151 -7.47 19.87 8.33
C HIS A 151 -8.62 19.33 7.46
N ALA A 152 -9.09 18.12 7.73
CA ALA A 152 -10.12 17.48 6.93
C ALA A 152 -11.36 17.18 7.79
N ARG A 153 -12.52 17.72 7.39
CA ARG A 153 -13.81 17.39 8.02
C ARG A 153 -14.35 16.09 7.43
N LEU A 154 -13.67 14.99 7.72
CA LEU A 154 -14.00 13.67 7.18
C LEU A 154 -14.63 12.81 8.25
N GLY A 155 -15.68 12.07 7.88
CA GLY A 155 -16.09 10.88 8.61
C GLY A 155 -15.22 9.69 8.22
N ARG A 156 -15.20 8.65 9.06
CA ARG A 156 -14.38 7.45 8.84
C ARG A 156 -14.56 6.84 7.44
N LYS A 157 -15.81 6.76 6.96
CA LYS A 157 -16.16 6.22 5.63
C LYS A 157 -15.57 7.04 4.46
N GLN A 158 -15.26 8.31 4.68
CA GLN A 158 -14.64 9.17 3.64
C GLN A 158 -13.11 9.07 3.68
N ALA A 159 -12.55 8.71 4.85
CA ALA A 159 -11.12 8.50 5.01
C ALA A 159 -10.64 7.11 4.55
N HIS A 160 -11.56 6.13 4.44
CA HIS A 160 -11.29 4.76 3.98
C HIS A 160 -11.83 4.53 2.57
#